data_AF-A0A660SKK7-F1
#
_entry.id   AF-A0A660SKK7-F1
#
_cell.length_a   1.000
_cell.length_b   1.000
_cell.length_c   1.000
_cell.angle_alpha   90.00
_cell.angle_beta   90.00
_cell.angle_gamma   90.00
#
_symmetry.space_group_name_H-M   'P 1'
#
loop_
_entity.id
_entity.type
_entity.pdbx_description
1 polymer ?
#
loop_
_entity_poly.entity_id
_entity_poly.type
_entity_poly.pdbx_seq_one_letter_code
_entity_poly.pdbx_strand_id
1 'polypeptide(L)'
;MIRRFWWLPVVIGLILRLIYLYTFARHLFFNTFSDAQVYHLWAMRIVKHCPPPPPFFMSPLYPYFVSLIYFLSGPSITTVLFIQALLDTATTFFIFQLGKLVWGRRVGFFAAMAYAILPSAIFYSGLFLMPSLLTFLITLASYLLLSGGGDLLAGLLLGIAVLGRGNILIPALLPLRFFKARSYPIGLLIPIGTLFLINLTIGKAPIITTYNFGLNFYIGNNPDADGTYHRPGGLDLTEDRDGRKVIELISGKGVDCSGSSRFWTGRAFSFIIGHPIKTLWLVVKKIYFFIGPIEIPQFENLYYVLDRTLLRFLPLRFWLLIPFFISAFFLPKKGTVSFLLWFVLLYGAALIPFFIIGRFRQPIVPLITVVAVGTLFTIGNRRDWRIITLVVALLLSYTFINLISQAGIRRAIFNTRSDYGIWAYYAIGPDVGFDSTRVLLKEDPDNVKCLVNLGNYYFRRSEYYRARFLYRRAVAVDPDDGEANANLGITFLALGKIDSALTYLERAKEILPYSILVRRTIARVKKIKSKGLTPIGSPIK
;
A
#
# COMPACT_ATOMS: atom_id res chain seq x y z
N MET A 1 -10.86 21.73 33.32
CA MET A 1 -11.40 21.45 31.97
C MET A 1 -11.11 20.03 31.48
N ILE A 2 -9.85 19.61 31.23
CA ILE A 2 -9.52 18.26 30.68
C ILE A 2 -9.97 17.09 31.58
N ARG A 3 -10.06 17.28 32.91
CA ARG A 3 -10.64 16.27 33.81
C ARG A 3 -12.10 15.90 33.47
N ARG A 4 -12.88 16.87 32.96
CA ARG A 4 -14.30 16.74 32.63
C ARG A 4 -14.55 16.33 31.18
N PHE A 5 -13.66 16.72 30.26
CA PHE A 5 -13.83 16.56 28.80
C PHE A 5 -12.84 15.59 28.14
N TRP A 6 -12.30 14.62 28.88
CA TRP A 6 -11.31 13.67 28.34
C TRP A 6 -11.85 12.79 27.21
N TRP A 7 -13.17 12.60 27.13
CA TRP A 7 -13.87 11.80 26.12
C TRP A 7 -14.06 12.55 24.79
N LEU A 8 -13.87 13.87 24.76
CA LEU A 8 -14.15 14.70 23.59
C LEU A 8 -13.41 14.26 22.31
N PRO A 9 -12.10 13.92 22.34
CA PRO A 9 -11.40 13.45 21.14
C PRO A 9 -12.00 12.18 20.56
N VAL A 10 -12.50 11.27 21.42
CA VAL A 10 -13.10 10.00 21.01
C VAL A 10 -14.43 10.24 20.30
N VAL A 11 -15.27 11.12 20.86
CA VAL A 11 -16.57 11.48 20.26
C VAL A 11 -16.39 12.22 18.93
N ILE A 12 -15.49 13.21 18.88
CA ILE A 12 -15.18 13.92 17.63
C ILE A 12 -14.64 12.93 16.58
N GLY A 13 -13.72 12.05 16.99
CA GLY A 13 -13.15 11.04 16.12
C GLY A 13 -14.22 10.11 15.54
N LEU A 14 -15.19 9.68 16.34
CA LEU A 14 -16.30 8.85 15.89
C LEU A 14 -17.19 9.59 14.90
N ILE A 15 -17.62 10.82 15.23
CA ILE A 15 -18.49 11.64 14.38
C ILE A 15 -17.85 11.86 13.01
N LEU A 16 -16.58 12.25 12.95
CA LEU A 16 -15.87 12.47 11.69
C LEU A 16 -15.78 11.19 10.83
N ARG A 17 -15.53 10.03 11.46
CA ARG A 17 -15.49 8.73 10.77
C ARG A 17 -16.87 8.32 10.25
N LEU A 18 -17.93 8.54 11.02
CA LEU A 18 -19.31 8.25 10.60
C LEU A 18 -19.76 9.16 9.45
N ILE A 19 -19.45 10.46 9.51
CA ILE A 19 -19.72 11.41 8.41
C ILE A 19 -18.97 10.96 7.16
N TYR A 20 -17.69 10.64 7.27
CA TYR A 20 -16.89 10.17 6.13
C TYR A 20 -17.43 8.85 5.54
N LEU A 21 -17.82 7.91 6.40
CA LEU A 21 -18.39 6.63 5.99
C LEU A 21 -19.73 6.82 5.25
N TYR A 22 -20.59 7.68 5.78
CA TYR A 22 -21.91 7.96 5.19
C TYR A 22 -21.81 8.70 3.86
N THR A 23 -20.92 9.70 3.77
CA THR A 23 -20.84 10.60 2.60
C THR A 23 -20.00 10.07 1.45
N PHE A 24 -18.97 9.26 1.73
CA PHE A 24 -17.94 8.99 0.72
C PHE A 24 -17.46 7.54 0.69
N ALA A 25 -17.14 6.93 1.84
CA ALA A 25 -16.45 5.64 1.85
C ALA A 25 -17.29 4.49 1.24
N ARG A 26 -18.63 4.55 1.36
CA ARG A 26 -19.56 3.58 0.73
C ARG A 26 -19.48 3.56 -0.79
N HIS A 27 -19.16 4.70 -1.42
CA HIS A 27 -19.08 4.84 -2.87
C HIS A 27 -17.67 4.57 -3.42
N LEU A 28 -16.66 4.54 -2.55
CA LEU A 28 -15.26 4.48 -2.95
C LEU A 28 -14.80 3.05 -3.31
N PHE A 29 -15.59 2.00 -2.98
CA PHE A 29 -15.01 0.66 -2.80
C PHE A 29 -15.69 -0.58 -3.39
N PHE A 30 -16.46 -0.50 -4.48
CA PHE A 30 -16.80 -1.73 -5.22
C PHE A 30 -16.55 -1.67 -6.72
N ASN A 31 -15.38 -2.22 -7.11
CA ASN A 31 -15.11 -3.24 -8.15
C ASN A 31 -13.74 -3.08 -8.85
N THR A 32 -12.79 -2.36 -8.30
CA THR A 32 -11.44 -2.28 -8.88
C THR A 32 -10.61 -3.47 -8.42
N PHE A 33 -9.92 -4.13 -9.35
CA PHE A 33 -8.92 -5.20 -9.16
C PHE A 33 -7.89 -4.84 -8.07
N SER A 34 -8.28 -4.97 -6.81
CA SER A 34 -7.55 -4.46 -5.64
C SER A 34 -7.60 -5.46 -4.50
N ASP A 35 -6.69 -5.30 -3.53
CA ASP A 35 -6.61 -6.16 -2.36
C ASP A 35 -7.94 -6.28 -1.61
N ALA A 36 -8.75 -5.22 -1.58
CA ALA A 36 -10.07 -5.21 -0.95
C ALA A 36 -11.00 -6.29 -1.56
N GLN A 37 -11.03 -6.40 -2.90
CA GLN A 37 -11.84 -7.40 -3.59
C GLN A 37 -11.32 -8.82 -3.29
N VAL A 38 -10.00 -9.00 -3.29
CA VAL A 38 -9.38 -10.30 -2.94
C VAL A 38 -9.76 -10.71 -1.51
N TYR A 39 -9.70 -9.78 -0.56
CA TYR A 39 -10.07 -10.03 0.83
C TYR A 39 -11.56 -10.30 1.00
N HIS A 40 -12.43 -9.58 0.29
CA HIS A 40 -13.87 -9.84 0.30
C HIS A 40 -14.19 -11.25 -0.21
N LEU A 41 -13.67 -11.63 -1.37
CA LEU A 41 -13.87 -12.96 -1.95
C LEU A 41 -13.29 -14.07 -1.06
N TRP A 42 -12.13 -13.84 -0.45
CA TRP A 42 -11.53 -14.77 0.51
C TRP A 42 -12.44 -14.94 1.74
N ALA A 43 -12.92 -13.85 2.35
CA ALA A 43 -13.83 -13.93 3.48
C ALA A 43 -15.13 -14.67 3.15
N MET A 44 -15.73 -14.41 1.98
CA MET A 44 -16.91 -15.14 1.50
C MET A 44 -16.63 -16.65 1.34
N ARG A 45 -15.45 -17.01 0.85
CA ARG A 45 -15.01 -18.41 0.73
C ARG A 45 -14.86 -19.09 2.09
N ILE A 46 -14.35 -18.38 3.11
CA ILE A 46 -14.26 -18.90 4.48
C ILE A 46 -15.66 -19.19 5.05
N VAL A 47 -16.60 -18.25 4.91
CA VAL A 47 -17.99 -18.41 5.37
C VAL A 47 -18.68 -19.60 4.68
N LYS A 48 -18.34 -19.86 3.41
CA LYS A 48 -18.80 -21.04 2.65
C LYS A 48 -18.01 -22.32 2.92
N HIS A 49 -17.20 -22.37 3.99
CA HIS A 49 -16.34 -23.51 4.34
C HIS A 49 -15.37 -23.98 3.25
N CYS A 50 -14.95 -23.06 2.36
CA CYS A 50 -14.02 -23.33 1.27
C CYS A 50 -12.84 -22.33 1.27
N PRO A 51 -12.09 -22.19 2.38
CA PRO A 51 -10.97 -21.27 2.44
C PRO A 51 -9.94 -21.59 1.35
N PRO A 52 -9.28 -20.58 0.74
CA PRO A 52 -8.08 -20.77 -0.07
C PRO A 52 -7.07 -21.67 0.66
N PRO A 53 -6.41 -22.59 -0.06
CA PRO A 53 -5.44 -23.48 0.56
C PRO A 53 -4.16 -22.72 0.94
N PRO A 54 -3.50 -23.09 2.05
CA PRO A 54 -2.13 -22.66 2.34
C PRO A 54 -1.12 -23.34 1.39
N PRO A 55 0.13 -22.84 1.31
CA PRO A 55 0.63 -21.67 2.01
C PRO A 55 0.03 -20.38 1.46
N PHE A 56 -0.07 -19.33 2.27
CA PHE A 56 -0.73 -18.09 1.85
C PHE A 56 0.23 -17.11 1.16
N PHE A 57 -0.16 -16.59 0.01
CA PHE A 57 0.56 -15.52 -0.69
C PHE A 57 0.36 -14.16 0.00
N MET A 58 -0.89 -13.85 0.38
CA MET A 58 -1.26 -12.64 1.11
C MET A 58 -1.58 -12.98 2.56
N SER A 59 -1.42 -11.98 3.43
CA SER A 59 -1.64 -12.11 4.87
C SER A 59 -3.09 -12.52 5.21
N PRO A 60 -3.30 -13.61 5.98
CA PRO A 60 -4.63 -14.15 6.22
C PRO A 60 -5.45 -13.35 7.25
N LEU A 61 -4.83 -12.54 8.12
CA LEU A 61 -5.51 -11.89 9.25
C LEU A 61 -6.82 -11.19 8.86
N TYR A 62 -6.78 -10.35 7.83
CA TYR A 62 -7.91 -9.51 7.47
C TYR A 62 -9.09 -10.29 6.87
N PRO A 63 -8.89 -11.21 5.91
CA PRO A 63 -9.94 -12.14 5.49
C PRO A 63 -10.63 -12.89 6.64
N TYR A 64 -9.87 -13.40 7.61
CA TYR A 64 -10.46 -14.09 8.76
C TYR A 64 -11.24 -13.14 9.66
N PHE A 65 -10.70 -11.94 9.93
CA PHE A 65 -11.43 -10.88 10.64
C PHE A 65 -12.75 -10.51 9.96
N VAL A 66 -12.74 -10.30 8.64
CA VAL A 66 -13.94 -10.02 7.85
C VAL A 66 -14.90 -11.20 7.87
N SER A 67 -14.40 -12.44 7.75
CA SER A 67 -15.24 -13.64 7.76
C SER A 67 -15.99 -13.83 9.08
N LEU A 68 -15.37 -13.46 10.20
CA LEU A 68 -16.01 -13.46 11.51
C LEU A 68 -17.18 -12.46 11.55
N ILE A 69 -16.99 -11.25 11.00
CA ILE A 69 -18.06 -10.26 10.89
C ILE A 69 -19.19 -10.77 9.99
N TYR A 70 -18.85 -11.37 8.86
CA TYR A 70 -19.84 -11.92 7.92
C TYR A 70 -20.64 -13.08 8.52
N PHE A 71 -19.98 -13.93 9.31
CA PHE A 71 -20.65 -15.01 10.03
C PHE A 71 -21.68 -14.47 11.04
N LEU A 72 -21.35 -13.38 11.75
CA LEU A 72 -22.21 -12.81 12.79
C LEU A 72 -23.33 -11.90 12.26
N SER A 73 -23.12 -11.22 11.13
CA SER A 73 -24.01 -10.14 10.66
C SER A 73 -24.48 -10.28 9.21
N GLY A 74 -24.07 -11.35 8.54
CA GLY A 74 -24.22 -11.51 7.09
C GLY A 74 -23.16 -10.73 6.29
N PRO A 75 -23.03 -11.01 4.98
CA PRO A 75 -22.02 -10.41 4.12
C PRO A 75 -22.35 -8.94 3.79
N SER A 76 -21.97 -8.03 4.69
CA SER A 76 -22.18 -6.58 4.53
C SER A 76 -20.87 -5.82 4.66
N ILE A 77 -20.47 -5.14 3.58
CA ILE A 77 -19.26 -4.30 3.61
C ILE A 77 -19.46 -3.07 4.48
N THR A 78 -20.65 -2.48 4.46
CA THR A 78 -20.97 -1.35 5.33
C THR A 78 -20.79 -1.71 6.80
N THR A 79 -21.16 -2.93 7.20
CA THR A 79 -20.95 -3.42 8.57
C THR A 79 -19.46 -3.53 8.91
N VAL A 80 -18.65 -4.07 7.99
CA VAL A 80 -17.18 -4.14 8.18
C VAL A 80 -16.58 -2.76 8.33
N LEU A 81 -16.90 -1.82 7.44
CA LEU A 81 -16.39 -0.45 7.51
C LEU A 81 -16.84 0.27 8.80
N PHE A 82 -18.06 0.03 9.25
CA PHE A 82 -18.55 0.56 10.53
C PHE A 82 -17.75 0.00 11.72
N ILE A 83 -17.50 -1.32 11.77
CA ILE A 83 -16.67 -1.93 12.82
C ILE A 83 -15.24 -1.36 12.78
N GLN A 84 -14.66 -1.15 11.60
CA GLN A 84 -13.35 -0.51 11.48
C GLN A 84 -13.35 0.93 12.01
N ALA A 85 -14.40 1.71 11.73
CA ALA A 85 -14.56 3.05 12.29
C ALA A 85 -14.63 3.03 13.82
N LEU A 86 -15.26 2.01 14.41
CA LEU A 86 -15.26 1.79 15.87
C LEU A 86 -13.87 1.41 16.40
N LEU A 87 -13.15 0.51 15.72
CA LEU A 87 -11.77 0.15 16.10
C LEU A 87 -10.82 1.34 16.03
N ASP A 88 -10.95 2.19 15.01
CA ASP A 88 -10.11 3.37 14.83
C ASP A 88 -10.47 4.47 15.86
N THR A 89 -11.75 4.58 16.23
CA THR A 89 -12.20 5.38 17.37
C THR A 89 -11.62 4.84 18.70
N ALA A 90 -11.59 3.52 18.90
CA ALA A 90 -10.97 2.91 20.07
C ALA A 90 -9.44 3.14 20.11
N THR A 91 -8.77 3.15 18.95
CA THR A 91 -7.36 3.58 18.83
C THR A 91 -7.17 5.00 19.37
N THR A 92 -8.08 5.92 19.08
CA THR A 92 -8.06 7.30 19.62
C THR A 92 -8.09 7.32 21.16
N PHE A 93 -8.90 6.45 21.77
CA PHE A 93 -8.92 6.28 23.23
C PHE A 93 -7.58 5.74 23.77
N PHE A 94 -6.99 4.73 23.15
CA PHE A 94 -5.70 4.20 23.61
C PHE A 94 -4.52 5.17 23.39
N ILE A 95 -4.58 6.03 22.37
CA ILE A 95 -3.65 7.15 22.21
C ILE A 95 -3.75 8.10 23.41
N PHE A 96 -4.97 8.41 23.88
CA PHE A 96 -5.16 9.21 25.09
C PHE A 96 -4.51 8.55 26.31
N GLN A 97 -4.72 7.24 26.50
CA GLN A 97 -4.15 6.50 27.63
C GLN A 97 -2.62 6.43 27.56
N LEU A 98 -2.04 6.20 26.37
CA LEU A 98 -0.59 6.21 26.15
C LEU A 98 0.02 7.57 26.46
N GLY A 99 -0.51 8.65 25.90
CA GLY A 99 0.01 9.99 26.17
C GLY A 99 -0.14 10.38 27.64
N LYS A 100 -1.25 9.97 28.29
CA LYS A 100 -1.47 10.15 29.73
C LYS A 100 -0.40 9.43 30.55
N LEU A 101 -0.09 8.19 30.20
CA LEU A 101 0.88 7.37 30.92
C LEU A 101 2.31 7.90 30.77
N VAL A 102 2.70 8.34 29.58
CA VAL A 102 4.09 8.72 29.29
C VAL A 102 4.40 10.18 29.66
N TRP A 103 3.50 11.12 29.34
CA TRP A 103 3.70 12.56 29.53
C TRP A 103 2.62 13.27 30.35
N GLY A 104 1.58 12.55 30.80
CA GLY A 104 0.48 13.12 31.56
C GLY A 104 -0.73 13.52 30.71
N ARG A 105 -1.82 13.84 31.40
CA ARG A 105 -3.18 13.91 30.82
C ARG A 105 -3.34 14.96 29.72
N ARG A 106 -2.58 16.06 29.77
CA ARG A 106 -2.60 17.10 28.71
C ARG A 106 -2.11 16.53 27.39
N VAL A 107 -0.95 15.88 27.39
CA VAL A 107 -0.39 15.25 26.18
C VAL A 107 -1.31 14.16 25.66
N GLY A 108 -1.86 13.31 26.55
CA GLY A 108 -2.88 12.33 26.15
C GLY A 108 -4.05 12.94 25.40
N PHE A 109 -4.63 14.04 25.91
CA PHE A 109 -5.76 14.72 25.27
C PHE A 109 -5.40 15.27 23.89
N PHE A 110 -4.29 16.00 23.77
CA PHE A 110 -3.90 16.61 22.49
C PHE A 110 -3.41 15.59 21.47
N ALA A 111 -2.75 14.50 21.89
CA ALA A 111 -2.38 13.40 21.00
C ALA A 111 -3.61 12.69 20.43
N ALA A 112 -4.60 12.40 21.27
CA ALA A 112 -5.85 11.82 20.83
C ALA A 112 -6.62 12.75 19.90
N MET A 113 -6.66 14.05 20.21
CA MET A 113 -7.31 15.04 19.34
C MET A 113 -6.60 15.15 17.98
N ALA A 114 -5.27 15.20 17.98
CA ALA A 114 -4.47 15.25 16.75
C ALA A 114 -4.78 14.03 15.85
N TYR A 115 -4.83 12.82 16.42
CA TYR A 115 -5.20 11.63 15.65
C TYR A 115 -6.66 11.62 15.20
N ALA A 116 -7.59 12.09 16.06
CA ALA A 116 -9.02 12.13 15.76
C ALA A 116 -9.35 12.97 14.52
N ILE A 117 -8.60 14.06 14.30
CA ILE A 117 -8.78 15.01 13.18
C ILE A 117 -7.78 14.79 12.04
N LEU A 118 -6.96 13.74 12.09
CA LEU A 118 -5.96 13.48 11.06
C LEU A 118 -6.64 12.88 9.80
N PRO A 119 -6.61 13.55 8.63
CA PRO A 119 -7.33 13.07 7.45
C PRO A 119 -6.91 11.68 7.00
N SER A 120 -5.62 11.35 7.10
CA SER A 120 -5.14 10.02 6.71
C SER A 120 -5.73 8.93 7.62
N ALA A 121 -5.77 9.12 8.94
CA ALA A 121 -6.41 8.17 9.85
C ALA A 121 -7.90 7.94 9.50
N ILE A 122 -8.64 9.02 9.25
CA ILE A 122 -10.06 8.94 8.85
C ILE A 122 -10.21 8.23 7.50
N PHE A 123 -9.40 8.60 6.51
CA PHE A 123 -9.39 7.99 5.18
C PHE A 123 -9.18 6.49 5.24
N TYR A 124 -8.16 6.02 5.98
CA TYR A 124 -7.84 4.60 6.08
C TYR A 124 -8.89 3.79 6.85
N SER A 125 -9.63 4.40 7.78
CA SER A 125 -10.76 3.76 8.46
C SER A 125 -11.93 3.41 7.53
N GLY A 126 -12.06 4.13 6.41
CA GLY A 126 -13.08 3.89 5.40
C GLY A 126 -12.64 3.01 4.23
N LEU A 127 -11.44 2.41 4.26
CA LEU A 127 -11.03 1.45 3.23
C LEU A 127 -11.30 0.03 3.71
N PHE A 128 -11.75 -0.86 2.83
CA PHE A 128 -11.90 -2.28 3.11
C PHE A 128 -10.54 -3.00 3.11
N LEU A 129 -9.68 -2.61 4.04
CA LEU A 129 -8.30 -3.06 4.17
C LEU A 129 -7.91 -3.14 5.66
N MET A 130 -6.83 -3.85 5.93
CA MET A 130 -6.34 -4.08 7.30
C MET A 130 -5.73 -2.92 8.11
N PRO A 131 -5.38 -1.71 7.58
CA PRO A 131 -4.68 -0.70 8.37
C PRO A 131 -5.32 -0.36 9.73
N SER A 132 -6.64 -0.15 9.80
CA SER A 132 -7.32 0.20 11.05
C SER A 132 -7.33 -0.93 12.09
N LEU A 133 -7.32 -2.19 11.64
CA LEU A 133 -7.16 -3.32 12.55
C LEU A 133 -5.74 -3.32 13.13
N LEU A 134 -4.72 -3.10 12.30
CA LEU A 134 -3.32 -3.10 12.74
C LEU A 134 -2.98 -1.90 13.64
N THR A 135 -3.50 -0.70 13.35
CA THR A 135 -3.33 0.47 14.22
C THR A 135 -3.87 0.18 15.62
N PHE A 136 -5.07 -0.42 15.70
CA PHE A 136 -5.68 -0.80 16.97
C PHE A 136 -4.84 -1.82 17.73
N LEU A 137 -4.46 -2.94 17.10
CA LEU A 137 -3.68 -4.00 17.74
C LEU A 137 -2.34 -3.49 18.29
N ILE A 138 -1.58 -2.73 17.49
CA ILE A 138 -0.27 -2.20 17.90
C ILE A 138 -0.42 -1.16 19.02
N THR A 139 -1.42 -0.28 18.94
CA THR A 139 -1.63 0.77 19.95
C THR A 139 -2.06 0.17 21.28
N LEU A 140 -2.98 -0.80 21.25
CA LEU A 140 -3.41 -1.53 22.44
C LEU A 140 -2.26 -2.33 23.07
N ALA A 141 -1.51 -3.09 22.27
CA ALA A 141 -0.35 -3.83 22.78
C ALA A 141 0.70 -2.91 23.42
N SER A 142 0.97 -1.76 22.79
CA SER A 142 1.89 -0.75 23.33
C SER A 142 1.38 -0.19 24.66
N TYR A 143 0.08 0.04 24.79
CA TYR A 143 -0.54 0.49 26.04
C TYR A 143 -0.42 -0.55 27.15
N LEU A 144 -0.74 -1.81 26.85
CA LEU A 144 -0.63 -2.93 27.80
C LEU A 144 0.80 -3.10 28.33
N LEU A 145 1.81 -3.10 27.43
CA LEU A 145 3.21 -3.18 27.82
C LEU A 145 3.65 -2.03 28.72
N LEU A 146 3.29 -0.79 28.36
CA LEU A 146 3.70 0.40 29.11
C LEU A 146 2.94 0.59 30.43
N SER A 147 1.72 0.08 30.53
CA SER A 147 0.93 0.09 31.77
C SER A 147 1.24 -1.07 32.71
N GLY A 148 2.00 -2.07 32.26
CA GLY A 148 2.23 -3.30 33.00
C GLY A 148 1.00 -4.23 33.03
N GLY A 149 -0.01 -3.96 32.21
CA GLY A 149 -1.23 -4.77 32.12
C GLY A 149 -1.07 -5.90 31.11
N GLY A 150 -0.88 -7.14 31.58
CA GLY A 150 -1.04 -8.37 30.78
C GLY A 150 -0.07 -8.52 29.60
N ASP A 151 1.17 -8.91 29.90
CA ASP A 151 2.22 -9.12 28.90
C ASP A 151 1.93 -10.26 27.92
N LEU A 152 1.24 -11.32 28.36
CA LEU A 152 0.73 -12.39 27.47
C LEU A 152 -0.20 -11.83 26.38
N LEU A 153 -1.16 -11.00 26.78
CA LEU A 153 -2.14 -10.41 25.86
C LEU A 153 -1.45 -9.45 24.89
N ALA A 154 -0.50 -8.64 25.36
CA ALA A 154 0.31 -7.80 24.47
C ALA A 154 1.08 -8.64 23.44
N GLY A 155 1.63 -9.79 23.85
CA GLY A 155 2.27 -10.76 22.96
C GLY A 155 1.29 -11.30 21.92
N LEU A 156 0.12 -11.75 22.34
CA LEU A 156 -0.94 -12.25 21.44
C LEU A 156 -1.34 -11.21 20.40
N LEU A 157 -1.58 -9.96 20.83
CA LEU A 157 -1.97 -8.87 19.93
C LEU A 157 -0.90 -8.57 18.87
N LEU A 158 0.39 -8.52 19.26
CA LEU A 158 1.48 -8.31 18.31
C LEU A 158 1.71 -9.54 17.42
N GLY A 159 1.55 -10.76 17.94
CA GLY A 159 1.60 -11.99 17.15
C GLY A 159 0.49 -12.04 16.10
N ILE A 160 -0.74 -11.66 16.46
CA ILE A 160 -1.86 -11.51 15.52
C ILE A 160 -1.53 -10.42 14.49
N ALA A 161 -0.96 -9.28 14.91
CA ALA A 161 -0.57 -8.21 13.99
C ALA A 161 0.46 -8.69 12.95
N VAL A 162 1.42 -9.56 13.33
CA VAL A 162 2.37 -10.21 12.40
C VAL A 162 1.66 -11.03 11.32
N LEU A 163 0.52 -11.67 11.63
CA LEU A 163 -0.29 -12.38 10.62
C LEU A 163 -0.92 -11.44 9.61
N GLY A 164 -1.09 -10.16 9.95
CA GLY A 164 -1.52 -9.11 9.02
C GLY A 164 -0.36 -8.54 8.23
N ARG A 165 0.81 -8.36 8.84
CA ARG A 165 2.01 -7.85 8.18
C ARG A 165 3.29 -8.42 8.80
N GLY A 166 4.03 -9.21 8.02
CA GLY A 166 5.25 -9.87 8.49
C GLY A 166 6.34 -8.91 8.99
N ASN A 167 6.42 -7.69 8.46
CA ASN A 167 7.41 -6.69 8.89
C ASN A 167 7.23 -6.23 10.35
N ILE A 168 6.06 -6.46 10.96
CA ILE A 168 5.80 -6.18 12.38
C ILE A 168 6.63 -7.08 13.30
N LEU A 169 7.11 -8.23 12.80
CA LEU A 169 7.89 -9.17 13.61
C LEU A 169 9.13 -8.49 14.21
N ILE A 170 9.83 -7.65 13.44
CA ILE A 170 11.05 -6.97 13.88
C ILE A 170 10.78 -6.06 15.10
N PRO A 171 9.88 -5.06 15.04
CA PRO A 171 9.56 -4.24 16.21
C PRO A 171 8.85 -5.03 17.33
N ALA A 172 8.17 -6.14 17.02
CA ALA A 172 7.55 -7.00 18.04
C ALA A 172 8.56 -7.78 18.90
N LEU A 173 9.84 -7.84 18.53
CA LEU A 173 10.89 -8.39 19.41
C LEU A 173 11.40 -7.36 20.44
N LEU A 174 11.18 -6.06 20.19
CA LEU A 174 11.65 -4.97 21.04
C LEU A 174 11.20 -5.05 22.51
N PRO A 175 9.94 -5.46 22.83
CA PRO A 175 9.49 -5.57 24.22
C PRO A 175 10.36 -6.47 25.10
N LEU A 176 11.00 -7.50 24.53
CA LEU A 176 11.89 -8.43 25.25
C LEU A 176 13.11 -7.73 25.88
N ARG A 177 13.51 -6.58 25.34
CA ARG A 177 14.61 -5.78 25.87
C ARG A 177 14.16 -4.69 26.84
N PHE A 178 12.94 -4.17 26.67
CA PHE A 178 12.45 -3.02 27.43
C PHE A 178 11.64 -3.39 28.67
N PHE A 179 11.05 -4.58 28.70
CA PHE A 179 10.14 -5.00 29.76
C PHE A 179 10.54 -6.36 30.33
N LYS A 180 10.29 -6.56 31.63
CA LYS A 180 10.39 -7.88 32.29
C LYS A 180 9.12 -8.69 32.01
N ALA A 181 8.87 -8.96 30.73
CA ALA A 181 7.63 -9.55 30.22
C ALA A 181 7.82 -11.06 29.97
N ARG A 182 7.69 -11.88 31.02
CA ARG A 182 7.99 -13.32 30.98
C ARG A 182 7.04 -14.12 30.08
N SER A 183 5.77 -13.74 30.01
CA SER A 183 4.75 -14.48 29.24
C SER A 183 4.52 -13.90 27.84
N TYR A 184 5.05 -12.70 27.56
CA TYR A 184 5.00 -12.06 26.25
C TYR A 184 5.53 -12.93 25.09
N PRO A 185 6.70 -13.61 25.19
CA PRO A 185 7.18 -14.45 24.10
C PRO A 185 6.19 -15.56 23.73
N ILE A 186 5.52 -16.14 24.73
CA ILE A 186 4.50 -17.18 24.53
C ILE A 186 3.34 -16.61 23.73
N GLY A 187 2.82 -15.45 24.16
CA GLY A 187 1.75 -14.77 23.44
C GLY A 187 2.13 -14.40 22.00
N LEU A 188 3.36 -13.93 21.77
CA LEU A 188 3.86 -13.58 20.44
C LEU A 188 3.94 -14.81 19.52
N LEU A 189 4.41 -15.94 20.06
CA LEU A 189 4.67 -17.15 19.29
C LEU A 189 3.40 -17.96 18.98
N ILE A 190 2.33 -17.90 19.79
CA ILE A 190 1.11 -18.68 19.54
C ILE A 190 0.51 -18.39 18.15
N PRO A 191 0.20 -17.14 17.75
CA PRO A 191 -0.38 -16.88 16.44
C PRO A 191 0.57 -17.21 15.29
N ILE A 192 1.85 -16.85 15.43
CA ILE A 192 2.89 -17.07 14.41
C ILE A 192 3.14 -18.57 14.20
N GLY A 193 3.31 -19.31 15.30
CA GLY A 193 3.50 -20.75 15.29
C GLY A 193 2.29 -21.48 14.71
N THR A 194 1.07 -21.03 15.03
CA THR A 194 -0.15 -21.59 14.43
C THR A 194 -0.16 -21.43 12.90
N LEU A 195 0.14 -20.23 12.40
CA LEU A 195 0.20 -20.01 10.95
C LEU A 195 1.33 -20.82 10.29
N PHE A 196 2.51 -20.89 10.92
CA PHE A 196 3.61 -21.71 10.45
C PHE A 196 3.23 -23.19 10.35
N LEU A 197 2.56 -23.74 11.38
CA LEU A 197 2.09 -25.13 11.37
C LEU A 197 1.06 -25.37 10.28
N ILE A 198 0.13 -24.44 10.03
CA ILE A 198 -0.83 -24.52 8.92
C ILE A 198 -0.10 -24.56 7.56
N ASN A 199 0.88 -23.67 7.35
CA ASN A 199 1.66 -23.63 6.12
C ASN A 199 2.51 -24.91 5.94
N LEU A 200 3.06 -25.45 7.03
CA LEU A 200 3.91 -26.63 7.00
C LEU A 200 3.12 -27.91 6.76
N THR A 201 2.03 -28.13 7.50
CA THR A 201 1.26 -29.39 7.49
C THR A 201 0.29 -29.47 6.32
N ILE A 202 -0.50 -28.41 6.09
CA ILE A 202 -1.49 -28.36 5.01
C ILE A 202 -0.85 -27.83 3.73
N GLY A 203 -0.08 -26.75 3.84
CA GLY A 203 0.58 -26.12 2.69
C GLY A 203 1.84 -26.85 2.21
N LYS A 204 2.36 -27.81 2.98
CA LYS A 204 3.58 -28.57 2.67
C LYS A 204 4.80 -27.67 2.40
N ALA A 205 4.86 -26.50 3.02
CA ALA A 205 5.93 -25.53 2.80
C ALA A 205 6.35 -24.84 4.12
N PRO A 206 7.65 -24.73 4.43
CA PRO A 206 8.15 -24.15 5.68
C PRO A 206 8.12 -22.61 5.65
N ILE A 207 6.93 -22.02 5.53
CA ILE A 207 6.72 -20.57 5.41
C ILE A 207 6.16 -20.04 6.73
N ILE A 208 6.88 -19.13 7.39
CA ILE A 208 6.49 -18.58 8.70
C ILE A 208 5.20 -17.76 8.61
N THR A 209 5.09 -16.88 7.61
CA THR A 209 3.93 -16.01 7.42
C THR A 209 3.36 -16.15 6.01
N THR A 210 3.97 -15.47 5.04
CA THR A 210 3.55 -15.44 3.63
C THR A 210 4.76 -15.57 2.72
N TYR A 211 4.57 -16.09 1.50
CA TYR A 211 5.67 -16.29 0.54
C TYR A 211 5.85 -15.16 -0.47
N ASN A 212 5.14 -14.03 -0.31
CA ASN A 212 5.26 -12.86 -1.18
C ASN A 212 6.52 -12.00 -0.94
N PHE A 213 7.40 -12.39 -0.02
CA PHE A 213 8.61 -11.64 0.34
C PHE A 213 9.47 -11.31 -0.89
N GLY A 214 9.91 -12.32 -1.64
CA GLY A 214 10.91 -12.12 -2.69
C GLY A 214 10.42 -11.25 -3.83
N LEU A 215 9.18 -11.44 -4.26
CA LEU A 215 8.57 -10.60 -5.29
C LEU A 215 8.41 -9.17 -4.78
N ASN A 216 7.86 -8.94 -3.58
CA ASN A 216 7.73 -7.59 -3.04
C ASN A 216 9.09 -6.90 -2.87
N PHE A 217 10.13 -7.66 -2.49
CA PHE A 217 11.48 -7.16 -2.38
C PHE A 217 12.04 -6.74 -3.76
N TYR A 218 11.77 -7.53 -4.80
CA TYR A 218 12.12 -7.16 -6.17
C TYR A 218 11.35 -5.95 -6.69
N ILE A 219 10.05 -5.82 -6.40
CA ILE A 219 9.25 -4.64 -6.75
C ILE A 219 9.91 -3.36 -6.20
N GLY A 220 10.44 -3.41 -4.98
CA GLY A 220 11.16 -2.28 -4.38
C GLY A 220 12.58 -2.06 -4.94
N ASN A 221 13.20 -3.07 -5.57
CA ASN A 221 14.62 -3.07 -5.94
C ASN A 221 14.84 -3.72 -7.30
N ASN A 222 14.47 -3.00 -8.35
CA ASN A 222 14.68 -3.38 -9.74
C ASN A 222 15.04 -2.15 -10.59
N PRO A 223 15.44 -2.31 -11.85
CA PRO A 223 15.81 -1.19 -12.73
C PRO A 223 14.74 -0.10 -12.86
N ASP A 224 13.47 -0.45 -12.76
CA ASP A 224 12.34 0.47 -12.92
C ASP A 224 11.79 0.97 -11.57
N ALA A 225 12.36 0.50 -10.45
CA ALA A 225 11.92 0.91 -9.13
C ALA A 225 12.17 2.41 -8.92
N ASP A 226 11.17 3.11 -8.39
CA ASP A 226 11.22 4.55 -8.14
C ASP A 226 11.08 4.90 -6.64
N GLY A 227 10.95 3.89 -5.78
CA GLY A 227 10.70 3.99 -4.34
C GLY A 227 9.24 3.77 -3.92
N THR A 228 8.32 3.72 -4.88
CA THR A 228 6.89 3.45 -4.65
C THR A 228 6.47 2.11 -5.26
N TYR A 229 5.20 1.74 -5.16
CA TYR A 229 4.71 0.50 -5.74
C TYR A 229 4.46 0.66 -7.24
N HIS A 230 5.33 0.07 -8.05
CA HIS A 230 5.14 -0.10 -9.48
C HIS A 230 5.29 -1.57 -9.83
N ARG A 231 4.30 -2.15 -10.52
CA ARG A 231 4.40 -3.52 -11.00
C ARG A 231 5.57 -3.63 -11.99
N PRO A 232 6.51 -4.59 -11.81
CA PRO A 232 7.62 -4.78 -12.73
C PRO A 232 7.10 -5.01 -14.16
N GLY A 233 7.79 -4.43 -15.13
CA GLY A 233 7.37 -4.41 -16.52
C GLY A 233 6.97 -5.79 -17.06
N GLY A 234 5.69 -5.92 -17.41
CA GLY A 234 5.12 -7.12 -18.03
C GLY A 234 4.67 -8.23 -17.09
N LEU A 235 4.86 -8.08 -15.77
CA LEU A 235 4.43 -9.08 -14.81
C LEU A 235 2.94 -8.94 -14.48
N ASP A 236 2.12 -9.90 -14.91
CA ASP A 236 0.70 -9.93 -14.58
C ASP A 236 0.42 -10.66 -13.27
N LEU A 237 0.38 -9.89 -12.19
CA LEU A 237 0.10 -10.39 -10.84
C LEU A 237 -1.34 -10.82 -10.61
N THR A 238 -2.26 -10.61 -11.56
CA THR A 238 -3.65 -11.06 -11.41
C THR A 238 -3.77 -12.56 -11.65
N GLU A 239 -3.12 -13.05 -12.72
CA GLU A 239 -3.07 -14.45 -13.10
C GLU A 239 -1.83 -15.20 -12.61
N ASP A 240 -0.75 -14.49 -12.31
CA ASP A 240 0.55 -15.03 -11.88
C ASP A 240 1.06 -14.27 -10.65
N ARG A 241 0.32 -14.39 -9.54
CA ARG A 241 0.52 -13.62 -8.30
C ARG A 241 1.95 -13.61 -7.79
N ASP A 242 2.69 -14.69 -7.96
CA ASP A 242 4.08 -14.83 -7.55
C ASP A 242 5.06 -15.00 -8.72
N GLY A 243 4.61 -14.79 -9.97
CA GLY A 243 5.48 -14.80 -11.14
C GLY A 243 5.99 -16.18 -11.55
N ARG A 244 5.39 -17.28 -11.08
CA ARG A 244 5.85 -18.65 -11.41
C ARG A 244 5.71 -18.99 -12.88
N LYS A 245 4.61 -18.59 -13.53
CA LYS A 245 4.42 -18.82 -14.97
C LYS A 245 5.47 -18.07 -15.77
N VAL A 246 5.81 -16.84 -15.35
CA VAL A 246 6.90 -16.06 -15.93
C VAL A 246 8.25 -16.73 -15.73
N ILE A 247 8.54 -17.24 -14.53
CA ILE A 247 9.79 -17.95 -14.22
C ILE A 247 9.92 -19.20 -15.10
N GLU A 248 8.86 -19.99 -15.23
CA GLU A 248 8.84 -21.18 -16.06
C GLU A 248 9.09 -20.84 -17.54
N LEU A 249 8.43 -19.78 -18.05
CA LEU A 249 8.62 -19.31 -19.42
C LEU A 249 10.06 -18.84 -19.70
N ILE A 250 10.74 -18.24 -18.71
CA ILE A 250 12.09 -17.68 -18.87
C ILE A 250 13.16 -18.74 -18.65
N SER A 251 13.00 -19.60 -17.66
CA SER A 251 14.01 -20.58 -17.22
C SER A 251 13.84 -21.97 -17.83
N GLY A 252 12.67 -22.26 -18.42
CA GLY A 252 12.29 -23.59 -18.89
C GLY A 252 11.99 -24.59 -17.77
N LYS A 253 11.97 -24.15 -16.49
CA LYS A 253 11.73 -25.00 -15.32
C LYS A 253 10.66 -24.37 -14.42
N GLY A 254 9.65 -25.17 -14.07
CA GLY A 254 8.67 -24.79 -13.05
C GLY A 254 9.32 -24.68 -11.67
N VAL A 255 8.82 -23.78 -10.83
CA VAL A 255 9.29 -23.60 -9.45
C VAL A 255 8.12 -23.61 -8.45
N ASP A 256 8.40 -24.03 -7.22
CA ASP A 256 7.46 -23.93 -6.10
C ASP A 256 7.39 -22.50 -5.54
N CYS A 257 6.52 -22.27 -4.55
CA CYS A 257 6.36 -20.94 -3.92
C CYS A 257 7.67 -20.41 -3.32
N SER A 258 8.47 -21.30 -2.71
CA SER A 258 9.78 -20.93 -2.13
C SER A 258 10.80 -20.64 -3.23
N GLY A 259 10.80 -21.42 -4.31
CA GLY A 259 11.60 -21.20 -5.51
C GLY A 259 11.31 -19.85 -6.16
N SER A 260 10.03 -19.47 -6.30
CA SER A 260 9.64 -18.13 -6.77
C SER A 260 10.22 -17.02 -5.88
N SER A 261 10.00 -17.10 -4.56
CA SER A 261 10.52 -16.10 -3.63
C SER A 261 12.04 -15.97 -3.72
N ARG A 262 12.77 -17.10 -3.81
CA ARG A 262 14.23 -17.10 -4.00
C ARG A 262 14.65 -16.47 -5.32
N PHE A 263 13.97 -16.78 -6.43
CA PHE A 263 14.28 -16.22 -7.75
C PHE A 263 14.19 -14.69 -7.75
N TRP A 264 13.06 -14.15 -7.27
CA TRP A 264 12.86 -12.69 -7.22
C TRP A 264 13.79 -12.01 -6.24
N THR A 265 14.06 -12.63 -5.09
CA THR A 265 15.06 -12.13 -4.13
C THR A 265 16.45 -12.06 -4.77
N GLY A 266 16.85 -13.10 -5.51
CA GLY A 266 18.12 -13.11 -6.25
C GLY A 266 18.20 -11.98 -7.27
N ARG A 267 17.14 -11.74 -8.04
CA ARG A 267 17.07 -10.62 -9.00
C ARG A 267 17.20 -9.26 -8.33
N ALA A 268 16.58 -9.08 -7.16
CA ALA A 268 16.70 -7.86 -6.37
C ALA A 268 18.15 -7.63 -5.91
N PHE A 269 18.80 -8.66 -5.39
CA PHE A 269 20.20 -8.58 -4.98
C PHE A 269 21.14 -8.33 -6.16
N SER A 270 20.92 -8.97 -7.31
CA SER A 270 21.70 -8.68 -8.52
C SER A 270 21.59 -7.21 -8.92
N PHE A 271 20.41 -6.60 -8.82
CA PHE A 271 20.24 -5.17 -9.06
C PHE A 271 20.96 -4.32 -8.02
N ILE A 272 20.84 -4.65 -6.73
CA ILE A 272 21.49 -3.92 -5.63
C ILE A 272 23.01 -3.91 -5.79
N ILE A 273 23.59 -5.07 -6.10
CA ILE A 273 25.03 -5.24 -6.29
C ILE A 273 25.50 -4.57 -7.60
N GLY A 274 24.73 -4.69 -8.68
CA GLY A 274 25.06 -4.10 -9.98
C GLY A 274 24.89 -2.57 -10.05
N HIS A 275 24.06 -1.99 -9.18
CA HIS A 275 23.74 -0.55 -9.19
C HIS A 275 23.73 0.07 -7.77
N PRO A 276 24.87 0.13 -7.08
CA PRO A 276 24.94 0.57 -5.68
C PRO A 276 24.53 2.04 -5.50
N ILE A 277 24.94 2.94 -6.39
CA ILE A 277 24.59 4.37 -6.31
C ILE A 277 23.07 4.57 -6.49
N LYS A 278 22.48 3.91 -7.51
CA LYS A 278 21.03 3.96 -7.74
C LYS A 278 20.27 3.38 -6.54
N THR A 279 20.77 2.30 -5.95
CA THR A 279 20.18 1.69 -4.74
C THR A 279 20.24 2.63 -3.55
N LEU A 280 21.37 3.28 -3.29
CA LEU A 280 21.49 4.26 -2.21
C LEU A 280 20.47 5.39 -2.39
N TRP A 281 20.34 5.89 -3.61
CA TRP A 281 19.37 6.93 -3.91
C TRP A 281 17.92 6.45 -3.77
N LEU A 282 17.63 5.20 -4.14
CA LEU A 282 16.32 4.58 -3.88
C LEU A 282 16.02 4.47 -2.39
N VAL A 283 16.99 4.09 -1.55
CA VAL A 283 16.81 4.05 -0.10
C VAL A 283 16.51 5.44 0.45
N VAL A 284 17.25 6.47 0.02
CA VAL A 284 17.00 7.87 0.41
C VAL A 284 15.59 8.31 0.01
N LYS A 285 15.16 8.02 -1.22
CA LYS A 285 13.78 8.29 -1.66
C LYS A 285 12.74 7.59 -0.82
N LYS A 286 12.94 6.31 -0.51
CA LYS A 286 11.99 5.52 0.29
C LYS A 286 11.89 6.06 1.70
N ILE A 287 13.02 6.43 2.32
CA ILE A 287 13.01 7.15 3.60
C ILE A 287 12.19 8.43 3.45
N TYR A 288 12.48 9.24 2.44
CA TYR A 288 11.74 10.47 2.16
C TYR A 288 10.23 10.22 1.97
N PHE A 289 9.80 9.21 1.20
CA PHE A 289 8.38 8.89 1.05
C PHE A 289 7.74 8.38 2.34
N PHE A 290 8.51 7.68 3.17
CA PHE A 290 8.03 7.15 4.43
C PHE A 290 7.76 8.26 5.45
N ILE A 291 8.62 9.26 5.56
CA ILE A 291 8.43 10.40 6.50
C ILE A 291 7.86 11.66 5.85
N GLY A 292 7.74 11.67 4.52
CA GLY A 292 7.53 12.87 3.71
C GLY A 292 6.13 13.48 3.73
N PRO A 293 5.97 14.64 3.07
CA PRO A 293 4.71 15.37 2.99
C PRO A 293 3.63 14.70 2.16
N ILE A 294 4.01 13.73 1.33
CA ILE A 294 3.12 13.10 0.36
C ILE A 294 2.60 11.75 0.88
N GLU A 295 1.29 11.56 0.84
CA GLU A 295 0.65 10.26 1.06
C GLU A 295 0.68 9.46 -0.24
N ILE A 296 1.66 8.56 -0.36
CA ILE A 296 1.86 7.77 -1.59
C ILE A 296 0.69 6.81 -1.82
N PRO A 297 -0.07 6.94 -2.92
CA PRO A 297 -1.18 6.04 -3.25
C PRO A 297 -0.67 4.69 -3.79
N GLN A 298 -1.54 3.68 -3.81
CA GLN A 298 -1.36 2.48 -4.64
C GLN A 298 -2.51 2.36 -5.64
N PHE A 299 -3.73 2.20 -5.14
CA PHE A 299 -4.96 2.36 -5.91
C PHE A 299 -5.88 3.37 -5.24
N GLU A 300 -5.89 3.33 -3.90
CA GLU A 300 -6.49 4.31 -3.04
C GLU A 300 -5.68 5.62 -3.05
N ASN A 301 -6.38 6.76 -3.16
CA ASN A 301 -5.73 8.06 -3.22
C ASN A 301 -6.40 9.05 -2.25
N LEU A 302 -5.67 9.41 -1.20
CA LEU A 302 -6.15 10.36 -0.18
C LEU A 302 -6.49 11.73 -0.80
N TYR A 303 -5.71 12.21 -1.78
CA TYR A 303 -5.92 13.54 -2.35
C TYR A 303 -7.20 13.63 -3.16
N TYR A 304 -7.57 12.55 -3.86
CA TYR A 304 -8.87 12.44 -4.51
C TYR A 304 -10.03 12.61 -3.51
N VAL A 305 -9.86 12.09 -2.29
CA VAL A 305 -10.84 12.23 -1.20
C VAL A 305 -10.85 13.63 -0.62
N LEU A 306 -9.67 14.22 -0.39
CA LEU A 306 -9.54 15.57 0.15
C LEU A 306 -10.29 16.58 -0.74
N ASP A 307 -10.10 16.53 -2.06
CA ASP A 307 -10.73 17.47 -2.99
C ASP A 307 -12.28 17.48 -2.90
N ARG A 308 -12.89 16.37 -2.49
CA ARG A 308 -14.33 16.11 -2.56
C ARG A 308 -15.03 15.98 -1.21
N THR A 309 -14.30 16.05 -0.09
CA THR A 309 -14.87 15.82 1.24
C THR A 309 -14.51 16.93 2.20
N LEU A 310 -15.20 16.96 3.35
CA LEU A 310 -14.89 17.88 4.45
C LEU A 310 -13.47 17.67 5.02
N LEU A 311 -12.81 16.55 4.71
CA LEU A 311 -11.47 16.24 5.20
C LEU A 311 -10.41 17.27 4.73
N ARG A 312 -10.62 17.98 3.60
CA ARG A 312 -9.70 19.05 3.18
C ARG A 312 -9.57 20.17 4.20
N PHE A 313 -10.65 20.47 4.93
CA PHE A 313 -10.72 21.58 5.88
C PHE A 313 -10.11 21.25 7.24
N LEU A 314 -9.81 19.97 7.53
CA LEU A 314 -9.11 19.60 8.74
C LEU A 314 -7.68 20.17 8.69
N PRO A 315 -7.17 20.80 9.76
CA PRO A 315 -5.93 21.57 9.71
C PRO A 315 -4.66 20.71 9.77
N LEU A 316 -4.76 19.48 10.24
CA LEU A 316 -3.60 18.62 10.47
C LEU A 316 -3.27 17.76 9.25
N ARG A 317 -1.98 17.58 8.99
CA ARG A 317 -1.43 16.65 8.01
C ARG A 317 -0.33 15.83 8.67
N PHE A 318 -0.13 14.59 8.22
CA PHE A 318 0.80 13.65 8.85
C PHE A 318 2.22 14.23 8.98
N TRP A 319 2.71 14.89 7.93
CA TRP A 319 4.06 15.44 7.89
C TRP A 319 4.31 16.55 8.90
N LEU A 320 3.28 17.23 9.41
CA LEU A 320 3.42 18.22 10.49
C LEU A 320 3.85 17.57 11.81
N LEU A 321 3.60 16.27 12.00
CA LEU A 321 4.01 15.53 13.21
C LEU A 321 5.48 15.10 13.15
N ILE A 322 6.06 15.00 11.96
CA ILE A 322 7.36 14.37 11.74
C ILE A 322 8.53 15.17 12.30
N PRO A 323 8.60 16.51 12.13
CA PRO A 323 9.64 17.32 12.79
C PRO A 323 9.69 17.09 14.30
N PHE A 324 8.54 17.10 14.97
CA PHE A 324 8.46 16.85 16.41
C PHE A 324 8.83 15.41 16.79
N PHE A 325 8.47 14.43 15.95
CA PHE A 325 8.90 13.05 16.15
C PHE A 325 10.42 12.90 16.04
N ILE A 326 11.06 13.51 15.03
CA ILE A 326 12.52 13.47 14.84
C ILE A 326 13.23 14.20 15.99
N SER A 327 12.72 15.35 16.42
CA SER A 327 13.30 16.11 17.54
C SER A 327 13.29 15.35 18.87
N ALA A 328 12.40 14.36 19.04
CA ALA A 328 12.35 13.51 20.22
C ALA A 328 13.66 12.73 20.46
N PHE A 329 14.44 12.45 19.41
CA PHE A 329 15.71 11.73 19.53
C PHE A 329 16.78 12.51 20.29
N PHE A 330 16.72 13.84 20.21
CA PHE A 330 17.70 14.78 20.76
C PHE A 330 17.31 15.31 22.15
N LEU A 331 16.16 14.91 22.67
CA LEU A 331 15.72 15.26 24.02
C LEU A 331 16.03 14.14 25.02
N PRO A 332 16.30 14.48 26.29
CA PRO A 332 16.37 13.50 27.37
C PRO A 332 15.07 12.70 27.44
N LYS A 333 15.19 11.37 27.37
CA LYS A 333 14.06 10.45 27.17
C LYS A 333 14.02 9.38 28.26
N LYS A 334 12.81 9.12 28.77
CA LYS A 334 12.53 7.99 29.65
C LYS A 334 12.55 6.68 28.84
N GLY A 335 12.74 5.54 29.51
CA GLY A 335 12.70 4.23 28.86
C GLY A 335 11.43 3.97 28.05
N THR A 336 10.29 4.49 28.52
CA THR A 336 8.99 4.43 27.84
C THR A 336 8.97 5.18 26.50
N VAL A 337 9.59 6.37 26.45
CA VAL A 337 9.73 7.16 25.21
C VAL A 337 10.68 6.48 24.25
N SER A 338 11.81 5.97 24.75
CA SER A 338 12.78 5.22 23.96
C SER A 338 12.15 3.98 23.33
N PHE A 339 11.28 3.26 24.04
CA PHE A 339 10.53 2.13 23.48
C PHE A 339 9.69 2.55 22.27
N LEU A 340 8.88 3.61 22.41
CA LEU A 340 8.02 4.10 21.32
C LEU A 340 8.83 4.54 20.09
N LEU A 341 9.94 5.24 20.31
CA LEU A 341 10.84 5.68 19.24
C LEU A 341 11.45 4.50 18.49
N TRP A 342 12.03 3.55 19.22
CA TRP A 342 12.66 2.37 18.60
C TRP A 342 11.65 1.46 17.92
N PHE A 343 10.42 1.35 18.44
CA PHE A 343 9.36 0.59 17.78
C PHE A 343 9.04 1.17 16.41
N VAL A 344 8.85 2.49 16.32
CA VAL A 344 8.61 3.20 15.06
C VAL A 344 9.79 3.07 14.11
N LEU A 345 11.03 3.24 14.60
CA LEU A 345 12.23 3.11 13.78
C LEU A 345 12.40 1.70 13.21
N LEU A 346 12.26 0.66 14.03
CA LEU A 346 12.39 -0.73 13.59
C LEU A 346 11.27 -1.11 12.62
N TYR A 347 10.05 -0.63 12.84
CA TYR A 347 8.96 -0.81 11.89
C TYR A 347 9.28 -0.16 10.52
N GLY A 348 9.80 1.07 10.52
CA GLY A 348 10.23 1.76 9.31
C GLY A 348 11.40 1.06 8.61
N ALA A 349 12.42 0.65 9.37
CA ALA A 349 13.57 -0.11 8.88
C ALA A 349 13.17 -1.46 8.25
N ALA A 350 12.08 -2.07 8.73
CA ALA A 350 11.52 -3.29 8.15
C ALA A 350 10.75 -3.05 6.83
N LEU A 351 10.29 -1.83 6.57
CA LEU A 351 9.54 -1.45 5.36
C LEU A 351 10.40 -0.83 4.26
N ILE A 352 11.40 -0.02 4.62
CA ILE A 352 12.26 0.71 3.68
C ILE A 352 12.94 -0.20 2.64
N PRO A 353 13.32 -1.46 2.93
CA PRO A 353 13.88 -2.34 1.91
C PRO A 353 12.91 -2.64 0.74
N PHE A 354 11.60 -2.47 0.92
CA PHE A 354 10.58 -2.75 -0.09
C PHE A 354 10.20 -1.46 -0.85
N PHE A 355 8.93 -1.29 -1.19
CA PHE A 355 8.36 -0.06 -1.73
C PHE A 355 7.51 0.65 -0.66
N ILE A 356 7.36 1.96 -0.79
CA ILE A 356 6.57 2.76 0.16
C ILE A 356 5.19 3.06 -0.40
N ILE A 357 4.16 2.75 0.42
CA ILE A 357 2.77 3.16 0.20
C ILE A 357 2.27 3.72 1.53
N GLY A 358 1.43 4.76 1.47
CA GLY A 358 0.86 5.43 2.64
C GLY A 358 0.21 4.48 3.65
N ARG A 359 -0.63 3.53 3.21
CA ARG A 359 -1.30 2.56 4.10
C ARG A 359 -0.34 1.66 4.88
N PHE A 360 0.88 1.43 4.41
CA PHE A 360 1.84 0.56 5.11
C PHE A 360 2.45 1.26 6.31
N ARG A 361 2.48 2.60 6.31
CA ARG A 361 2.92 3.42 7.44
C ARG A 361 1.84 3.58 8.51
N GLN A 362 0.57 3.51 8.15
CA GLN A 362 -0.54 3.79 9.06
C GLN A 362 -0.49 3.09 10.42
N PRO A 363 -0.12 1.80 10.53
CA PRO A 363 -0.12 1.07 11.81
C PRO A 363 0.69 1.73 12.94
N ILE A 364 1.71 2.54 12.61
CA ILE A 364 2.57 3.23 13.60
C ILE A 364 2.24 4.72 13.79
N VAL A 365 1.30 5.28 13.01
CA VAL A 365 0.89 6.69 13.13
C VAL A 365 0.38 7.05 14.53
N PRO A 366 -0.37 6.19 15.26
CA PRO A 366 -0.71 6.43 16.65
C PRO A 366 0.50 6.71 17.54
N LEU A 367 1.57 5.91 17.42
CA LEU A 367 2.78 6.04 18.23
C LEU A 367 3.56 7.30 17.87
N ILE A 368 3.67 7.62 16.57
CA ILE A 368 4.26 8.88 16.09
C ILE A 368 3.49 10.06 16.68
N THR A 369 2.16 10.02 16.69
CA THR A 369 1.32 11.12 17.19
C THR A 369 1.54 11.37 18.68
N VAL A 370 1.58 10.30 19.49
CA VAL A 370 1.85 10.40 20.93
C VAL A 370 3.22 11.03 21.19
N VAL A 371 4.25 10.55 20.50
CA VAL A 371 5.63 11.07 20.64
C VAL A 371 5.72 12.52 20.17
N ALA A 372 5.19 12.85 19.00
CA ALA A 372 5.23 14.19 18.43
C ALA A 372 4.59 15.24 19.35
N VAL A 373 3.39 14.95 19.87
CA VAL A 373 2.70 15.85 20.81
C VAL A 373 3.45 15.92 22.15
N GLY A 374 3.97 14.79 22.66
CA GLY A 374 4.81 14.77 23.86
C GLY A 374 6.06 15.65 23.72
N THR A 375 6.72 15.59 22.56
CA THR A 375 7.87 16.43 22.23
C THR A 375 7.49 17.90 22.15
N LEU A 376 6.39 18.26 21.48
CA LEU A 376 5.89 19.64 21.43
C LEU A 376 5.72 20.24 22.83
N PHE A 377 5.08 19.50 23.75
CA PHE A 377 4.92 19.95 25.15
C PHE A 377 6.25 20.03 25.90
N THR A 378 7.17 19.10 25.64
CA THR A 378 8.50 19.09 26.26
C THR A 378 9.32 20.31 25.83
N ILE A 379 9.30 20.64 24.53
CA ILE A 379 9.95 21.83 23.96
C ILE A 379 9.35 23.10 24.55
N GLY A 380 8.01 23.23 24.57
CA GLY A 380 7.33 24.40 25.10
C GLY A 380 7.64 24.68 26.58
N ASN A 381 7.78 23.62 27.38
CA ASN A 381 8.14 23.74 28.80
C ASN A 381 9.62 24.07 29.02
N ARG A 382 10.53 23.52 28.22
CA ARG A 382 11.99 23.68 28.40
C ARG A 382 12.56 24.92 27.70
N ARG A 383 11.88 25.44 26.68
CA ARG A 383 12.35 26.54 25.82
C ARG A 383 13.76 26.30 25.25
N ASP A 384 14.04 25.07 24.84
CA ASP A 384 15.33 24.70 24.23
C ASP A 384 15.40 25.23 22.79
N TRP A 385 16.05 26.39 22.62
CA TRP A 385 16.16 27.08 21.34
C TRP A 385 16.85 26.26 20.24
N ARG A 386 17.78 25.36 20.59
CA ARG A 386 18.45 24.50 19.59
C ARG A 386 17.44 23.56 18.94
N ILE A 387 16.58 22.96 19.76
CA ILE A 387 15.54 22.05 19.30
C ILE A 387 14.42 22.81 18.58
N ILE A 388 14.05 24.01 19.05
CA ILE A 388 13.07 24.86 18.37
C ILE A 388 13.56 25.20 16.96
N THR A 389 14.82 25.64 16.81
CA THR A 389 15.42 25.94 15.51
C THR A 389 15.43 24.71 14.60
N LEU A 390 15.76 23.53 15.13
CA LEU A 390 15.68 22.27 14.37
C LEU A 390 14.26 21.98 13.88
N VAL A 391 13.25 22.11 14.75
CA VAL A 391 11.84 21.89 14.38
C VAL A 391 11.41 22.87 13.30
N VAL A 392 11.74 24.15 13.45
CA VAL A 392 11.40 25.19 12.47
C VAL A 392 12.08 24.93 11.13
N ALA A 393 13.38 24.62 11.14
CA ALA A 393 14.13 24.29 9.92
C ALA A 393 13.54 23.07 9.20
N LEU A 394 13.15 22.02 9.95
CA LEU A 394 12.47 20.86 9.38
C LEU A 394 11.09 21.25 8.83
N LEU A 395 10.27 22.00 9.56
CA LEU A 395 8.95 22.44 9.08
C LEU A 395 9.05 23.29 7.80
N LEU A 396 10.01 24.21 7.73
CA LEU A 396 10.26 25.02 6.53
C LEU A 396 10.69 24.15 5.36
N SER A 397 11.62 23.21 5.59
CA SER A 397 12.08 22.26 4.57
C SER A 397 10.92 21.43 4.02
N TYR A 398 10.08 20.88 4.91
CA TYR A 398 8.91 20.11 4.50
C TYR A 398 7.86 20.94 3.76
N THR A 399 7.65 22.19 4.19
CA THR A 399 6.71 23.11 3.52
C THR A 399 7.21 23.44 2.11
N PHE A 400 8.49 23.77 1.97
CA PHE A 400 9.13 24.03 0.68
C PHE A 400 9.02 22.83 -0.26
N ILE A 401 9.32 21.63 0.24
CA ILE A 401 9.20 20.40 -0.55
C ILE A 401 7.74 20.13 -0.94
N ASN A 402 6.77 20.35 -0.05
CA ASN A 402 5.35 20.18 -0.33
C ASN A 402 4.87 21.15 -1.42
N LEU A 403 5.34 22.40 -1.42
CA LEU A 403 5.02 23.39 -2.45
C LEU A 403 5.56 22.99 -3.82
N ILE A 404 6.80 22.48 -3.90
CA ILE A 404 7.41 22.07 -5.17
C ILE A 404 6.81 20.75 -5.69
N SER A 405 6.42 19.85 -4.80
CA SER A 405 5.88 18.53 -5.16
C SER A 405 4.40 18.52 -5.58
N GLN A 406 3.75 19.68 -5.65
CA GLN A 406 2.35 19.82 -6.09
C GLN A 406 2.11 19.24 -7.49
N ALA A 407 3.05 19.38 -8.41
CA ALA A 407 2.95 18.81 -9.76
C ALA A 407 2.83 17.27 -9.73
N GLY A 408 3.60 16.62 -8.86
CA GLY A 408 3.54 15.17 -8.66
C GLY A 408 2.21 14.71 -8.05
N ILE A 409 1.70 15.46 -7.06
CA ILE A 409 0.39 15.17 -6.45
C ILE A 409 -0.74 15.31 -7.48
N ARG A 410 -0.73 16.36 -8.30
CA ARG A 410 -1.71 16.56 -9.38
C ARG A 410 -1.66 15.42 -10.39
N ARG A 411 -0.47 15.01 -10.83
CA ARG A 411 -0.30 13.86 -11.74
C ARG A 411 -0.80 12.56 -11.12
N ALA A 412 -0.55 12.32 -9.83
CA ALA A 412 -1.05 11.14 -9.13
C ALA A 412 -2.58 11.12 -8.99
N ILE A 413 -3.20 12.25 -8.64
CA ILE A 413 -4.67 12.42 -8.64
C ILE A 413 -5.22 12.10 -10.03
N PHE A 414 -4.59 12.65 -11.06
CA PHE A 414 -5.02 12.48 -12.44
C PHE A 414 -4.94 11.02 -12.87
N ASN A 415 -3.79 10.36 -12.70
CA ASN A 415 -3.61 8.96 -13.05
C ASN A 415 -4.60 8.03 -12.31
N THR A 416 -4.91 8.33 -11.04
CA THR A 416 -5.92 7.55 -10.29
C THR A 416 -7.31 7.70 -10.92
N ARG A 417 -7.67 8.90 -11.41
CA ARG A 417 -8.92 9.10 -12.17
C ARG A 417 -8.87 8.37 -13.51
N SER A 418 -7.71 8.32 -14.17
CA SER A 418 -7.53 7.59 -15.44
C SER A 418 -7.71 6.08 -15.25
N ASP A 419 -7.19 5.52 -14.16
CA ASP A 419 -7.39 4.12 -13.78
C ASP A 419 -8.86 3.83 -13.44
N TYR A 420 -9.58 4.79 -12.85
CA TYR A 420 -11.04 4.71 -12.70
C TYR A 420 -11.76 4.60 -14.04
N GLY A 421 -11.30 5.30 -15.09
CA GLY A 421 -11.86 5.18 -16.44
C GLY A 421 -11.76 3.75 -17.01
N ILE A 422 -10.61 3.09 -16.86
CA ILE A 422 -10.43 1.67 -17.24
C ILE A 422 -11.33 0.78 -16.39
N TRP A 423 -11.41 1.07 -15.10
CA TRP A 423 -12.26 0.29 -14.22
C TRP A 423 -13.73 0.37 -14.61
N ALA A 424 -14.25 1.58 -14.84
CA ALA A 424 -15.63 1.79 -15.25
C ALA A 424 -15.93 1.04 -16.55
N TYR A 425 -14.97 0.95 -17.47
CA TYR A 425 -15.06 0.13 -18.67
C TYR A 425 -15.36 -1.35 -18.37
N TYR A 426 -14.61 -1.96 -17.44
CA TYR A 426 -14.77 -3.38 -17.12
C TYR A 426 -15.93 -3.68 -16.16
N ALA A 427 -16.24 -2.76 -15.24
CA ALA A 427 -17.17 -3.00 -14.14
C ALA A 427 -18.59 -2.48 -14.38
N ILE A 428 -18.73 -1.34 -15.05
CA ILE A 428 -20.02 -0.69 -15.30
C ILE A 428 -20.43 -0.91 -16.76
N GLY A 429 -19.49 -0.69 -17.67
CA GLY A 429 -19.69 -0.89 -19.09
C GLY A 429 -18.78 -0.01 -19.92
N PRO A 430 -18.56 -0.37 -21.20
CA PRO A 430 -17.57 0.26 -22.05
C PRO A 430 -17.80 1.75 -22.23
N ASP A 431 -19.06 2.20 -22.29
CA ASP A 431 -19.41 3.61 -22.55
C ASP A 431 -19.08 4.53 -21.37
N VAL A 432 -19.30 4.08 -20.12
CA VAL A 432 -18.97 4.88 -18.92
C VAL A 432 -17.46 5.03 -18.78
N GLY A 433 -16.69 3.97 -19.07
CA GLY A 433 -15.23 4.03 -19.09
C GLY A 433 -14.70 4.94 -20.19
N PHE A 434 -15.33 4.92 -21.37
CA PHE A 434 -15.01 5.81 -22.48
C PHE A 434 -15.24 7.27 -22.12
N ASP A 435 -16.42 7.62 -21.59
CA ASP A 435 -16.74 8.99 -21.22
C ASP A 435 -15.81 9.53 -20.13
N SER A 436 -15.54 8.72 -19.10
CA SER A 436 -14.60 9.06 -18.04
C SER A 436 -13.20 9.33 -18.59
N THR A 437 -12.68 8.44 -19.44
CA THR A 437 -11.34 8.59 -20.03
C THR A 437 -11.27 9.78 -20.98
N ARG A 438 -12.33 10.04 -21.75
CA ARG A 438 -12.41 11.17 -22.69
C ARG A 438 -12.44 12.51 -21.98
N VAL A 439 -13.18 12.63 -20.87
CA VAL A 439 -13.21 13.85 -20.05
C VAL A 439 -11.84 14.13 -19.48
N LEU A 440 -11.16 13.12 -18.93
CA LEU A 440 -9.81 13.28 -18.40
C LEU A 440 -8.82 13.68 -19.48
N LEU A 441 -8.86 13.07 -20.67
CA LEU A 441 -7.97 13.44 -21.78
C LEU A 441 -8.18 14.91 -22.24
N LYS A 442 -9.33 15.54 -21.99
CA LYS A 442 -9.50 16.98 -22.24
C LYS A 442 -8.77 17.86 -21.22
N GLU A 443 -8.63 17.38 -19.98
CA GLU A 443 -7.90 18.06 -18.91
C GLU A 443 -6.38 17.96 -19.08
N ASP A 444 -5.87 16.82 -19.58
CA ASP A 444 -4.46 16.60 -19.93
C ASP A 444 -4.34 15.81 -21.26
N PRO A 445 -4.23 16.51 -22.40
CA PRO A 445 -4.23 15.90 -23.74
C PRO A 445 -3.08 14.95 -24.04
N ASP A 446 -1.98 15.05 -23.30
CA ASP A 446 -0.77 14.26 -23.52
C ASP A 446 -0.55 13.23 -22.41
N ASN A 447 -1.55 12.99 -21.56
CA ASN A 447 -1.47 11.93 -20.57
C ASN A 447 -1.40 10.54 -21.23
N VAL A 448 -0.21 9.91 -21.18
CA VAL A 448 0.08 8.59 -21.75
C VAL A 448 -0.93 7.53 -21.31
N LYS A 449 -1.31 7.51 -20.01
CA LYS A 449 -2.24 6.52 -19.49
C LYS A 449 -3.64 6.68 -20.09
N CYS A 450 -4.16 7.92 -20.16
CA CYS A 450 -5.44 8.19 -20.84
C CYS A 450 -5.40 7.82 -22.33
N LEU A 451 -4.30 8.14 -23.03
CA LEU A 451 -4.13 7.78 -24.44
C LEU A 451 -4.15 6.27 -24.64
N VAL A 452 -3.43 5.52 -23.81
CA VAL A 452 -3.42 4.04 -23.82
C VAL A 452 -4.81 3.47 -23.50
N ASN A 453 -5.49 3.98 -22.47
CA ASN A 453 -6.81 3.50 -22.05
C ASN A 453 -7.87 3.72 -23.13
N LEU A 454 -7.86 4.90 -23.77
CA LEU A 454 -8.75 5.21 -24.87
C LEU A 454 -8.38 4.38 -26.12
N GLY A 455 -7.09 4.14 -26.36
CA GLY A 455 -6.63 3.21 -27.39
C GLY A 455 -7.16 1.78 -27.16
N ASN A 456 -7.11 1.30 -25.91
CA ASN A 456 -7.61 -0.01 -25.50
C ASN A 456 -9.12 -0.14 -25.73
N TYR A 457 -9.88 0.93 -25.49
CA TYR A 457 -11.31 1.01 -25.81
C TYR A 457 -11.56 0.77 -27.31
N TYR A 458 -10.89 1.53 -28.18
CA TYR A 458 -11.07 1.39 -29.62
C TYR A 458 -10.56 0.04 -30.15
N PHE A 459 -9.45 -0.46 -29.61
CA PHE A 459 -8.89 -1.76 -29.98
C PHE A 459 -9.90 -2.89 -29.73
N ARG A 460 -10.59 -2.88 -28.57
CA ARG A 460 -11.61 -3.88 -28.24
C ARG A 460 -12.87 -3.81 -29.10
N ARG A 461 -13.15 -2.66 -29.70
CA ARG A 461 -14.20 -2.48 -30.71
C ARG A 461 -13.72 -2.83 -32.14
N SER A 462 -12.52 -3.37 -32.28
CA SER A 462 -11.87 -3.63 -33.57
C SER A 462 -11.63 -2.37 -34.42
N GLU A 463 -11.68 -1.17 -33.81
CA GLU A 463 -11.39 0.11 -34.47
C GLU A 463 -9.87 0.37 -34.49
N TYR A 464 -9.12 -0.53 -35.13
CA TYR A 464 -7.66 -0.60 -35.05
C TYR A 464 -6.93 0.67 -35.55
N TYR A 465 -7.51 1.40 -36.51
CA TYR A 465 -6.91 2.66 -36.99
C TYR A 465 -6.96 3.77 -35.93
N ARG A 466 -8.06 3.88 -35.17
CA ARG A 466 -8.20 4.83 -34.06
C ARG A 466 -7.32 4.44 -32.89
N ALA A 467 -7.28 3.15 -32.56
CA ALA A 467 -6.37 2.61 -31.55
C ALA A 467 -4.90 2.93 -31.90
N ARG A 468 -4.49 2.67 -33.14
CA ARG A 468 -3.14 2.99 -33.64
C ARG A 468 -2.82 4.47 -33.49
N PHE A 469 -3.75 5.37 -33.82
CA PHE A 469 -3.53 6.82 -33.69
C PHE A 469 -3.22 7.20 -32.23
N LEU A 470 -4.02 6.71 -31.28
CA LEU A 470 -3.83 7.01 -29.85
C LEU A 470 -2.56 6.38 -29.30
N TYR A 471 -2.24 5.14 -29.63
CA TYR A 471 -1.00 4.51 -29.20
C TYR A 471 0.24 5.18 -29.81
N ARG A 472 0.18 5.64 -31.07
CA ARG A 472 1.27 6.43 -31.66
C ARG A 472 1.48 7.76 -30.93
N ARG A 473 0.40 8.42 -30.49
CA ARG A 473 0.51 9.61 -29.65
C ARG A 473 1.13 9.27 -28.30
N ALA A 474 0.70 8.19 -27.66
CA ALA A 474 1.27 7.72 -26.39
C ALA A 474 2.79 7.47 -26.51
N VAL A 475 3.22 6.74 -27.55
CA VAL A 475 4.64 6.48 -27.83
C VAL A 475 5.41 7.75 -28.23
N ALA A 476 4.75 8.74 -28.84
CA ALA A 476 5.39 10.03 -29.14
C ALA A 476 5.63 10.88 -27.88
N VAL A 477 4.73 10.79 -26.89
CA VAL A 477 4.90 11.47 -25.60
C VAL A 477 5.93 10.74 -24.73
N ASP A 478 5.83 9.42 -24.66
CA ASP A 478 6.76 8.57 -23.91
C ASP A 478 7.20 7.36 -24.76
N PRO A 479 8.36 7.46 -25.43
CA PRO A 479 8.90 6.38 -26.26
C PRO A 479 9.21 5.09 -25.48
N ASP A 480 9.40 5.19 -24.17
CA ASP A 480 9.78 4.09 -23.29
C ASP A 480 8.58 3.51 -22.52
N ASP A 481 7.35 3.94 -22.84
CA ASP A 481 6.15 3.30 -22.31
C ASP A 481 5.96 1.92 -22.94
N GLY A 482 6.23 0.87 -22.15
CA GLY A 482 6.17 -0.51 -22.62
C GLY A 482 4.76 -0.98 -22.99
N GLU A 483 3.73 -0.47 -22.31
CA GLU A 483 2.32 -0.83 -22.57
C GLU A 483 1.87 -0.24 -23.92
N ALA A 484 2.20 1.03 -24.19
CA ALA A 484 1.94 1.71 -25.44
C ALA A 484 2.68 1.04 -26.61
N ASN A 485 3.96 0.70 -26.45
CA ASN A 485 4.72 -0.04 -27.46
C ASN A 485 4.12 -1.43 -27.74
N ALA A 486 3.76 -2.19 -26.69
CA ALA A 486 3.14 -3.50 -26.84
C ALA A 486 1.80 -3.41 -27.58
N ASN A 487 0.93 -2.50 -27.14
CA ASN A 487 -0.39 -2.30 -27.72
C ASN A 487 -0.33 -1.79 -29.15
N LEU A 488 0.64 -0.92 -29.47
CA LEU A 488 0.90 -0.46 -30.85
C LEU A 488 1.35 -1.61 -31.74
N GLY A 489 2.27 -2.45 -31.26
CA GLY A 489 2.73 -3.65 -31.97
C GLY A 489 1.62 -4.67 -32.23
N ILE A 490 0.78 -4.95 -31.22
CA ILE A 490 -0.42 -5.81 -31.35
C ILE A 490 -1.41 -5.20 -32.35
N THR A 491 -1.58 -3.87 -32.35
CA THR A 491 -2.46 -3.17 -33.30
C THR A 491 -1.94 -3.25 -34.72
N PHE A 492 -0.62 -3.15 -34.93
CA PHE A 492 -0.03 -3.35 -36.25
C PHE A 492 -0.20 -4.79 -36.75
N LEU A 493 -0.11 -5.78 -35.87
CA LEU A 493 -0.40 -7.16 -36.22
C LEU A 493 -1.86 -7.34 -36.66
N ALA A 494 -2.81 -6.74 -35.94
CA ALA A 494 -4.23 -6.77 -36.32
C ALA A 494 -4.51 -6.07 -37.67
N LEU A 495 -3.72 -5.05 -38.02
CA LEU A 495 -3.75 -4.36 -39.31
C LEU A 495 -2.92 -5.06 -40.40
N GLY A 496 -2.34 -6.24 -40.11
CA GLY A 496 -1.52 -7.02 -41.03
C GLY A 496 -0.13 -6.44 -41.35
N LYS A 497 0.33 -5.42 -40.62
CA LYS A 497 1.65 -4.82 -40.79
C LYS A 497 2.69 -5.54 -39.95
N ILE A 498 3.12 -6.71 -40.44
CA ILE A 498 3.98 -7.65 -39.72
C ILE A 498 5.33 -7.05 -39.28
N ASP A 499 6.01 -6.32 -40.17
CA ASP A 499 7.33 -5.75 -39.84
C ASP A 499 7.23 -4.67 -38.77
N SER A 500 6.27 -3.75 -38.91
CA SER A 500 6.00 -2.74 -37.87
C SER A 500 5.61 -3.40 -36.54
N ALA A 501 4.81 -4.47 -36.57
CA ALA A 501 4.45 -5.20 -35.36
C ALA A 501 5.69 -5.74 -34.64
N LEU A 502 6.64 -6.36 -35.36
CA LEU A 502 7.88 -6.85 -34.76
C LEU A 502 8.73 -5.73 -34.17
N THR A 503 8.87 -4.60 -34.84
CA THR A 503 9.65 -3.45 -34.34
C THR A 503 9.14 -3.00 -32.97
N TYR A 504 7.84 -2.71 -32.86
CA TYR A 504 7.26 -2.22 -31.60
C TYR A 504 7.18 -3.31 -30.52
N LEU A 505 6.96 -4.57 -30.90
CA LEU A 505 6.94 -5.68 -29.94
C LEU A 505 8.33 -6.03 -29.39
N GLU A 506 9.39 -6.00 -30.20
CA GLU A 506 10.76 -6.23 -29.68
C GLU A 506 11.18 -5.07 -28.77
N ARG A 507 10.82 -3.81 -29.10
CA ARG A 507 10.99 -2.68 -28.16
C ARG A 507 10.21 -2.91 -26.86
N ALA A 508 8.95 -3.32 -26.96
CA ALA A 508 8.14 -3.64 -25.78
C ALA A 508 8.73 -4.80 -24.95
N LYS A 509 9.42 -5.76 -25.57
CA LYS A 509 10.06 -6.88 -24.87
C LYS A 509 11.30 -6.47 -24.10
N GLU A 510 12.06 -5.49 -24.61
CA GLU A 510 13.18 -4.89 -23.87
C GLU A 510 12.70 -4.18 -22.61
N ILE A 511 11.59 -3.44 -22.71
CA ILE A 511 11.01 -2.66 -21.60
C ILE A 511 10.20 -3.54 -20.64
N LEU A 512 9.48 -4.54 -21.16
CA LEU A 512 8.62 -5.45 -20.40
C LEU A 512 9.18 -6.88 -20.42
N PRO A 513 10.33 -7.14 -19.75
CA PRO A 513 11.04 -8.41 -19.85
C PRO A 513 10.21 -9.60 -19.34
N TYR A 514 9.20 -9.34 -18.49
CA TYR A 514 8.35 -10.35 -17.87
C TYR A 514 7.00 -10.54 -18.58
N SER A 515 6.74 -9.83 -19.69
CA SER A 515 5.47 -9.93 -20.41
C SER A 515 5.33 -11.23 -21.19
N ILE A 516 4.50 -12.14 -20.66
CA ILE A 516 4.09 -13.37 -21.36
C ILE A 516 3.39 -13.01 -22.67
N LEU A 517 2.50 -12.00 -22.63
CA LEU A 517 1.74 -11.54 -23.80
C LEU A 517 2.68 -11.09 -24.93
N VAL A 518 3.67 -10.24 -24.63
CA VAL A 518 4.61 -9.74 -25.64
C VAL A 518 5.42 -10.90 -26.22
N ARG A 519 5.97 -11.79 -25.39
CA ARG A 519 6.75 -12.95 -25.85
C ARG A 519 5.93 -13.89 -26.75
N ARG A 520 4.69 -14.22 -26.35
CA ARG A 520 3.78 -15.05 -27.15
C ARG A 520 3.41 -14.38 -28.47
N THR A 521 3.17 -13.07 -28.44
CA THR A 521 2.82 -12.30 -29.64
C THR A 521 3.99 -12.27 -30.62
N ILE A 522 5.22 -12.03 -30.15
CA ILE A 522 6.42 -12.09 -31.00
C ILE A 522 6.57 -13.47 -31.64
N ALA A 523 6.42 -14.54 -30.87
CA ALA A 523 6.50 -15.92 -31.39
C ALA A 523 5.45 -16.17 -32.48
N ARG A 524 4.20 -15.70 -32.26
CA ARG A 524 3.13 -15.76 -33.26
C ARG A 524 3.48 -14.98 -34.53
N VAL A 525 3.95 -13.74 -34.39
CA VAL A 525 4.30 -12.87 -35.53
C VAL A 525 5.44 -13.48 -36.35
N LYS A 526 6.47 -14.03 -35.69
CA LYS A 526 7.58 -14.74 -36.36
C LYS A 526 7.09 -15.97 -37.13
N LYS A 527 6.16 -16.74 -36.56
CA LYS A 527 5.54 -17.89 -37.23
C LYS A 527 4.68 -17.48 -38.44
N ILE A 528 3.95 -16.36 -38.35
CA ILE A 528 3.18 -15.81 -39.46
C ILE A 528 4.13 -15.40 -40.60
N LYS A 529 5.20 -14.65 -40.27
CA LYS A 529 6.22 -14.20 -41.22
C LYS A 529 6.92 -15.39 -41.92
N SER A 530 7.27 -16.44 -41.17
CA SER A 530 7.96 -17.61 -41.74
C SER A 530 7.08 -18.50 -42.60
N LYS A 531 5.75 -18.49 -42.40
CA LYS A 531 4.79 -19.36 -43.10
C LYS A 531 4.00 -18.64 -44.19
N GLY A 532 4.24 -17.34 -44.42
CA GLY A 532 3.47 -16.54 -45.40
C GLY A 532 1.97 -16.48 -45.10
N LEU A 533 1.57 -16.67 -43.83
CA LEU A 533 0.16 -16.72 -43.45
C LEU A 533 -0.45 -15.32 -43.45
N THR A 534 -1.70 -15.19 -43.91
CA THR A 534 -2.46 -13.96 -43.70
C THR A 534 -2.83 -13.83 -42.22
N PRO A 535 -2.69 -12.63 -41.61
CA PRO A 535 -2.88 -12.45 -40.17
C PRO A 535 -4.34 -12.58 -39.67
N ILE A 536 -5.29 -12.88 -40.56
CA ILE A 536 -6.72 -12.91 -40.24
C ILE A 536 -7.09 -14.30 -39.71
N GLY A 537 -7.16 -14.43 -38.38
CA GLY A 537 -7.63 -15.65 -37.74
C GLY A 537 -7.66 -15.56 -36.22
N SER A 538 -8.85 -15.26 -35.68
CA SER A 538 -9.30 -15.23 -34.27
C SER A 538 -8.85 -14.05 -33.39
N PRO A 539 -9.80 -13.38 -32.70
CA PRO A 539 -9.51 -12.36 -31.70
C PRO A 539 -8.80 -12.98 -30.50
N ILE A 540 -7.92 -12.18 -29.87
CA ILE A 540 -7.30 -12.50 -28.57
C ILE A 540 -8.46 -12.61 -27.56
N LYS A 541 -8.83 -13.84 -27.18
CA LYS A 541 -9.71 -14.12 -26.03
C LYS A 541 -8.90 -14.16 -24.75
#